data_AF-A0A381NXH7-F1
#
_entry.id   AF-A0A381NXH7-F1
#
_cell.length_a   1.000
_cell.length_b   1.000
_cell.length_c   1.000
_cell.angle_alpha   90.00
_cell.angle_beta   90.00
_cell.angle_gamma   90.00
#
_symmetry.space_group_name_H-M   'P 1'
#
loop_
_entity.id
_entity.type
_entity.pdbx_description
1 polymer ?
#
loop_
_entity_poly.entity_id
_entity_poly.type
_entity_poly.pdbx_seq_one_letter_code
_entity_poly.pdbx_strand_id
1 'polypeptide(L)'
;ARSAPTASDYPTTPPAGDPAAMAGETYALVLLSAAKWLTDLGIVWLVGVSGFRLLTRPGWPGFSRDLVGLEGRLVRYAGLALLLLVAATVARLYAQTYASFGLDEPVTGELLRVVSTQTRWGDRWMMQGAAVVLSALAWVLVMLRVGRSWLLFGAATLVVVGTTPLTGHAMGYSGGVLLPMVLQIGHLLAAGVWIGTLFVLLSVGLRSMASYGPKHGLVLAPLVDRFSPVALTAAGTLAGTGAVTALLYIDEVQQLWQTVYGRALLAKITLFGVAASLGAYNWKRVRPGIPSPGGTERLRRSGTAELLVVVVLLAVTAWLVHLPMPHE
;
A
#
# COMPACT_ATOMS: atom_id res chain seq x y z
N ALA A 1 60.01 -30.23 -14.44
CA ALA A 1 58.73 -30.01 -15.13
C ALA A 1 57.61 -30.24 -14.13
N ARG A 2 56.85 -29.20 -13.76
CA ARG A 2 55.65 -29.35 -12.90
C ARG A 2 54.50 -29.76 -13.83
N SER A 3 53.85 -30.87 -13.53
CA SER A 3 52.68 -31.38 -14.25
C SER A 3 51.53 -30.36 -14.19
N ALA A 4 50.91 -30.10 -15.34
CA ALA A 4 49.71 -29.26 -15.42
C ALA A 4 48.52 -29.96 -14.74
N PRO A 5 47.64 -29.22 -14.05
CA PRO A 5 46.48 -29.80 -13.38
C PRO A 5 45.47 -30.35 -14.39
N THR A 6 44.94 -31.55 -14.12
CA THR A 6 43.92 -32.22 -14.94
C THR A 6 42.52 -31.70 -14.59
N ALA A 7 41.58 -31.81 -15.53
CA ALA A 7 40.20 -31.30 -15.42
C ALA A 7 39.37 -31.86 -14.24
N SER A 8 39.92 -32.79 -13.45
CA SER A 8 39.37 -33.30 -12.20
C SER A 8 39.56 -32.38 -10.99
N ASP A 9 40.39 -31.34 -11.09
CA ASP A 9 40.75 -30.46 -9.97
C ASP A 9 39.78 -29.27 -9.78
N TYR A 10 38.73 -29.17 -10.61
CA TYR A 10 37.65 -28.21 -10.41
C TYR A 10 36.50 -28.85 -9.63
N PRO A 11 36.11 -28.30 -8.46
CA PRO A 11 34.92 -28.77 -7.75
C PRO A 11 33.70 -28.67 -8.67
N THR A 12 33.02 -29.79 -8.91
CA THR A 12 31.80 -29.89 -9.73
C THR A 12 30.55 -29.36 -9.03
N THR A 13 30.73 -28.77 -7.84
CA THR A 13 29.67 -28.11 -7.06
C THR A 13 30.14 -26.69 -6.72
N PRO A 14 29.35 -25.64 -7.04
CA PRO A 14 29.65 -24.32 -6.50
C PRO A 14 29.65 -24.42 -4.98
N PRO A 15 30.57 -23.75 -4.27
CA PRO A 15 30.58 -23.77 -2.82
C PRO A 15 29.20 -23.31 -2.33
N ALA A 16 28.60 -24.08 -1.42
CA ALA A 16 27.42 -23.63 -0.71
C ALA A 16 27.77 -22.27 -0.09
N GLY A 17 27.00 -21.22 -0.42
CA GLY A 17 27.24 -19.88 0.07
C GLY A 17 27.34 -19.87 1.60
N ASP A 18 28.16 -18.97 2.14
CA ASP A 18 28.35 -18.82 3.58
C ASP A 18 26.97 -18.71 4.27
N PRO A 19 26.60 -19.63 5.18
CA PRO A 19 25.32 -19.61 5.88
C PRO A 19 25.03 -18.28 6.58
N ALA A 20 26.07 -17.58 7.05
CA ALA A 20 25.93 -16.27 7.67
C ALA A 20 25.53 -15.18 6.66
N ALA A 21 26.13 -15.20 5.46
CA ALA A 21 25.79 -14.28 4.38
C ALA A 21 24.33 -14.51 3.91
N MET A 22 23.94 -15.77 3.72
CA MET A 22 22.56 -16.15 3.36
C MET A 22 21.52 -15.68 4.39
N ALA A 23 21.85 -15.79 5.69
CA ALA A 23 21.00 -15.30 6.76
C ALA A 23 20.90 -13.76 6.76
N GLY A 24 22.01 -13.07 6.50
CA GLY A 24 22.05 -11.62 6.39
C GLY A 24 21.22 -11.09 5.21
N GLU A 25 21.33 -11.69 4.03
CA GLU A 25 20.53 -11.34 2.85
C GLU A 25 19.04 -11.55 3.10
N THR A 26 18.67 -12.67 3.72
CA THR A 26 17.29 -12.95 4.10
C THR A 26 16.75 -11.89 5.06
N TYR A 27 17.55 -11.49 6.05
CA TYR A 27 17.16 -10.45 7.00
C TYR A 27 17.01 -9.07 6.33
N ALA A 28 17.91 -8.71 5.41
CA ALA A 28 17.79 -7.48 4.62
C ALA A 28 16.49 -7.45 3.80
N LEU A 29 16.17 -8.57 3.13
CA LEU A 29 14.92 -8.72 2.38
C LEU A 29 13.69 -8.57 3.27
N VAL A 30 13.70 -9.16 4.47
CA VAL A 30 12.62 -9.02 5.46
C VAL A 30 12.47 -7.57 5.92
N LEU A 31 13.56 -6.87 6.23
CA LEU A 31 13.53 -5.46 6.65
C LEU A 31 12.96 -4.56 5.55
N LEU A 32 13.45 -4.71 4.32
CA LEU A 32 12.98 -3.96 3.16
C LEU A 32 11.48 -4.20 2.92
N SER A 33 11.06 -5.46 2.92
CA SER A 33 9.67 -5.86 2.74
C SER A 33 8.77 -5.32 3.85
N ALA A 34 9.21 -5.38 5.11
CA ALA A 34 8.45 -4.85 6.24
C ALA A 34 8.29 -3.32 6.13
N ALA A 35 9.36 -2.59 5.83
CA ALA A 35 9.32 -1.14 5.65
C ALA A 35 8.42 -0.74 4.46
N LYS A 36 8.47 -1.50 3.35
CA LYS A 36 7.58 -1.33 2.20
C LYS A 36 6.12 -1.57 2.57
N TRP A 37 5.83 -2.64 3.31
CA TRP A 37 4.48 -2.98 3.74
C TRP A 37 3.86 -1.90 4.63
N LEU A 38 4.63 -1.40 5.62
CA LEU A 38 4.18 -0.29 6.48
C LEU A 38 3.94 1.00 5.69
N THR A 39 4.77 1.26 4.67
CA THR A 39 4.60 2.41 3.77
C THR A 39 3.30 2.30 2.99
N ASP A 40 3.05 1.14 2.37
CA ASP A 40 1.83 0.93 1.58
C ASP A 40 0.58 1.00 2.44
N LEU A 41 0.61 0.43 3.66
CA LEU A 41 -0.46 0.56 4.64
C LEU A 41 -0.73 2.02 5.00
N GLY A 42 0.32 2.80 5.29
CA GLY A 42 0.22 4.22 5.60
C GLY A 42 -0.40 5.03 4.47
N ILE A 43 0.04 4.80 3.22
CA ILE A 43 -0.49 5.50 2.05
C ILE A 43 -1.93 5.08 1.73
N VAL A 44 -2.24 3.79 1.73
CA VAL A 44 -3.60 3.28 1.52
C VAL A 44 -4.55 3.86 2.57
N TRP A 45 -4.13 3.93 3.84
CA TRP A 45 -4.91 4.55 4.89
C TRP A 45 -5.09 6.06 4.66
N LEU A 46 -4.03 6.79 4.30
CA LEU A 46 -4.08 8.23 4.03
C LEU A 46 -5.05 8.59 2.89
N VAL A 47 -4.97 7.84 1.78
CA VAL A 47 -5.91 7.94 0.65
C VAL A 47 -7.32 7.58 1.12
N GLY A 48 -7.45 6.55 1.96
CA GLY A 48 -8.73 6.12 2.54
C GLY A 48 -9.42 7.19 3.39
N VAL A 49 -8.68 7.93 4.21
CA VAL A 49 -9.23 9.04 5.00
C VAL A 49 -9.72 10.16 4.08
N SER A 50 -8.92 10.49 3.06
CA SER A 50 -9.30 11.49 2.05
C SER A 50 -10.54 11.04 1.26
N GLY A 51 -10.57 9.79 0.79
CA GLY A 51 -11.69 9.20 0.06
C GLY A 51 -12.98 9.16 0.89
N PHE A 52 -12.89 8.72 2.13
CA PHE A 52 -14.04 8.73 3.04
C PHE A 52 -14.55 10.14 3.30
N ARG A 53 -13.67 11.13 3.48
CA ARG A 53 -14.05 12.53 3.62
C ARG A 53 -14.79 13.06 2.38
N LEU A 54 -14.42 12.64 1.18
CA LEU A 54 -15.15 12.97 -0.06
C LEU A 54 -16.58 12.42 -0.04
N LEU A 55 -16.76 11.20 0.45
CA LEU A 55 -18.06 10.53 0.55
C LEU A 55 -18.99 11.19 1.58
N THR A 56 -18.44 11.73 2.67
CA THR A 56 -19.21 12.35 3.76
C THR A 56 -19.23 13.88 3.72
N ARG A 57 -18.99 14.52 2.56
CA ARG A 57 -19.01 15.99 2.44
C ARG A 57 -20.41 16.55 2.78
N PRO A 58 -20.50 17.64 3.61
CA PRO A 58 -21.78 18.28 3.94
C PRO A 58 -22.50 18.78 2.67
N GLY A 59 -23.82 18.53 2.58
CA GLY A 59 -24.66 19.01 1.48
C GLY A 59 -25.32 17.93 0.61
N TRP A 60 -25.12 16.64 0.91
CA TRP A 60 -25.77 15.54 0.20
C TRP A 60 -27.07 15.08 0.93
N PRO A 61 -28.17 14.79 0.19
CA PRO A 61 -29.44 14.37 0.79
C PRO A 61 -29.28 13.10 1.66
N GLY A 62 -29.84 13.11 2.87
CA GLY A 62 -29.86 11.95 3.77
C GLY A 62 -28.70 11.85 4.78
N PHE A 63 -27.63 12.63 4.62
CA PHE A 63 -26.56 12.72 5.62
C PHE A 63 -26.77 13.96 6.49
N SER A 64 -27.48 13.80 7.61
CA SER A 64 -27.61 14.87 8.61
C SER A 64 -26.23 15.28 9.12
N ARG A 65 -26.01 16.59 9.32
CA ARG A 65 -24.71 17.22 9.61
C ARG A 65 -24.02 16.74 10.91
N ASP A 66 -24.66 15.86 11.69
CA ASP A 66 -24.25 15.57 13.06
C ASP A 66 -23.94 14.08 13.28
N LEU A 67 -23.08 13.48 12.45
CA LEU A 67 -22.38 12.28 12.91
C LEU A 67 -21.44 12.68 14.06
N VAL A 68 -21.96 12.54 15.29
CA VAL A 68 -21.31 12.96 16.53
C VAL A 68 -19.88 12.42 16.60
N GLY A 69 -18.90 13.31 16.55
CA GLY A 69 -17.47 12.96 16.64
C GLY A 69 -16.84 12.42 15.36
N LEU A 70 -17.53 12.42 14.21
CA LEU A 70 -16.96 11.99 12.93
C LEU A 70 -15.71 12.79 12.58
N GLU A 71 -15.83 14.12 12.60
CA GLU A 71 -14.74 15.03 12.24
C GLU A 71 -13.50 14.75 13.10
N GLY A 72 -13.66 14.71 14.43
CA GLY A 72 -12.57 14.41 15.35
C GLY A 72 -11.93 13.04 15.11
N ARG A 73 -12.73 12.01 14.78
CA ARG A 73 -12.22 10.69 14.40
C ARG A 73 -11.44 10.70 13.09
N LEU A 74 -11.91 11.42 12.07
CA LEU A 74 -11.19 11.56 10.80
C LEU A 74 -9.88 12.33 10.97
N VAL A 75 -9.86 13.42 11.75
CA VAL A 75 -8.62 14.13 12.08
C VAL A 75 -7.64 13.21 12.80
N ARG A 76 -8.09 12.41 13.77
CA ARG A 76 -7.25 11.42 14.46
C ARG A 76 -6.72 10.36 13.50
N TYR A 77 -7.56 9.83 12.61
CA TYR A 77 -7.15 8.79 11.65
C TYR A 77 -6.15 9.32 10.62
N ALA A 78 -6.30 10.57 10.16
CA ALA A 78 -5.30 11.23 9.33
C ALA A 78 -3.95 11.33 10.07
N GLY A 79 -3.96 11.74 11.33
CA GLY A 79 -2.75 11.82 12.16
C GLY A 79 -2.08 10.46 12.40
N LEU A 80 -2.86 9.40 12.64
CA LEU A 80 -2.34 8.04 12.81
C LEU A 80 -1.76 7.47 11.52
N ALA A 81 -2.40 7.71 10.37
CA ALA A 81 -1.88 7.32 9.07
C ALA A 81 -0.55 8.03 8.77
N LEU A 82 -0.46 9.33 9.08
CA LEU A 82 0.77 10.10 8.95
C LEU A 82 1.87 9.65 9.90
N LEU A 83 1.54 9.34 11.16
CA LEU A 83 2.50 8.80 12.12
C LEU A 83 3.10 7.47 11.63
N LEU A 84 2.24 6.57 11.14
CA LEU A 84 2.68 5.31 10.52
C LEU A 84 3.58 5.58 9.31
N LEU A 85 3.21 6.54 8.45
CA LEU A 85 3.98 6.85 7.25
C LEU A 85 5.33 7.48 7.58
N VAL A 86 5.42 8.38 8.57
CA VAL A 86 6.68 8.93 9.07
C VAL A 86 7.57 7.81 9.62
N ALA A 87 7.03 6.93 10.47
CA ALA A 87 7.76 5.79 11.00
C ALA A 87 8.25 4.85 9.87
N ALA A 88 7.41 4.61 8.86
CA ALA A 88 7.76 3.79 7.70
C ALA A 88 8.84 4.45 6.82
N THR A 89 8.81 5.77 6.65
CA THR A 89 9.84 6.53 5.92
C THR A 89 11.20 6.41 6.60
N VAL A 90 11.26 6.51 7.94
CA VAL A 90 12.50 6.28 8.70
C VAL A 90 12.95 4.82 8.63
N ALA A 91 12.02 3.87 8.83
CA ALA A 91 12.31 2.44 8.74
C ALA A 91 12.87 2.04 7.37
N ARG A 92 12.39 2.67 6.29
CA ARG A 92 12.91 2.47 4.93
C ARG A 92 14.35 2.92 4.78
N LEU A 93 14.72 4.08 5.33
CA LEU A 93 16.11 4.55 5.28
C LEU A 93 17.02 3.56 6.01
N TYR A 94 16.60 3.09 7.18
CA TYR A 94 17.33 2.07 7.92
C TYR A 94 17.45 0.77 7.13
N ALA A 95 16.34 0.24 6.60
CA ALA A 95 16.33 -1.00 5.83
C ALA A 95 17.20 -0.91 4.57
N GLN A 96 17.15 0.22 3.85
CA GLN A 96 18.01 0.45 2.69
C GLN A 96 19.48 0.50 3.08
N THR A 97 19.82 1.18 4.18
CA THR A 97 21.20 1.29 4.66
C THR A 97 21.73 -0.07 5.11
N TYR A 98 20.91 -0.84 5.82
CA TYR A 98 21.23 -2.21 6.19
C TYR A 98 21.45 -3.10 4.95
N ALA A 99 20.59 -3.01 3.95
CA ALA A 99 20.75 -3.78 2.72
C ALA A 99 22.02 -3.42 1.93
N SER A 100 22.54 -2.20 2.09
CA SER A 100 23.76 -1.76 1.41
C SER A 100 25.06 -2.04 2.18
N PHE A 101 25.04 -2.01 3.52
CA PHE A 101 26.25 -2.07 4.35
C PHE A 101 26.14 -3.01 5.57
N GLY A 102 24.91 -3.32 5.99
CA GLY A 102 24.60 -4.01 7.25
C GLY A 102 25.03 -5.48 7.32
N LEU A 103 25.50 -6.05 6.20
CA LEU A 103 26.07 -7.39 6.17
C LEU A 103 27.50 -7.43 6.72
N ASP A 104 28.26 -6.34 6.54
CA ASP A 104 29.67 -6.26 6.90
C ASP A 104 29.91 -5.47 8.18
N GLU A 105 29.08 -4.46 8.45
CA GLU A 105 29.25 -3.56 9.60
C GLU A 105 27.92 -3.08 10.20
N PRO A 106 27.88 -2.70 11.49
CA PRO A 106 26.68 -2.15 12.11
C PRO A 106 26.21 -0.87 11.41
N VAL A 107 24.89 -0.69 11.30
CA VAL A 107 24.32 0.55 10.73
C VAL A 107 24.61 1.74 11.65
N THR A 108 25.45 2.66 11.19
CA THR A 108 25.81 3.89 11.91
C THR A 108 25.05 5.12 11.40
N GLY A 109 25.06 6.19 12.20
CA GLY A 109 24.50 7.49 11.78
C GLY A 109 25.20 8.08 10.55
N GLU A 110 26.48 7.80 10.35
CA GLU A 110 27.21 8.23 9.16
C GLU A 110 26.75 7.48 7.92
N LEU A 111 26.56 6.16 7.99
CA LEU A 111 26.02 5.37 6.87
C LEU A 111 24.61 5.83 6.49
N LEU A 112 23.74 6.11 7.48
CA LEU A 112 22.41 6.67 7.22
C LEU A 112 22.49 8.02 6.49
N ARG A 113 23.45 8.89 6.87
CA ARG A 113 23.70 10.15 6.18
C ARG A 113 24.17 9.93 4.74
N VAL A 114 25.15 9.04 4.53
CA VAL A 114 25.66 8.71 3.20
C VAL A 114 24.54 8.19 2.30
N VAL A 115 23.76 7.21 2.76
CA VAL A 115 22.64 6.65 1.99
C VAL A 115 21.58 7.70 1.68
N SER A 116 21.22 8.55 2.65
CA SER A 116 20.17 9.55 2.45
C SER A 116 20.58 10.75 1.61
N THR A 117 21.85 11.21 1.65
CA THR A 117 22.26 12.48 1.01
C THR A 117 23.27 12.33 -0.11
N GLN A 118 23.91 11.18 -0.27
CA GLN A 118 24.97 10.97 -1.27
C GLN A 118 24.61 9.88 -2.30
N THR A 119 23.36 9.40 -2.30
CA THR A 119 22.89 8.40 -3.26
C THR A 119 21.68 8.91 -4.04
N ARG A 120 21.55 8.44 -5.29
CA ARG A 120 20.37 8.72 -6.13
C ARG A 120 19.07 8.21 -5.49
N TRP A 121 19.14 7.12 -4.72
CA TRP A 121 18.00 6.62 -3.97
C TRP A 121 17.64 7.59 -2.84
N GLY A 122 18.64 8.10 -2.13
CA GLY A 122 18.52 9.11 -1.07
C GLY A 122 17.81 10.37 -1.52
N ASP A 123 18.21 10.96 -2.64
CA ASP A 123 17.55 12.15 -3.22
C ASP A 123 16.04 11.92 -3.41
N ARG A 124 15.68 10.73 -3.89
CA ARG A 124 14.29 10.36 -4.19
C ARG A 124 13.49 10.02 -2.93
N TRP A 125 14.15 9.40 -1.96
CA TRP A 125 13.59 9.18 -0.62
C TRP A 125 13.36 10.51 0.11
N MET A 126 14.26 11.50 -0.03
CA MET A 126 14.08 12.85 0.51
C MET A 126 12.87 13.56 -0.10
N MET A 127 12.63 13.41 -1.41
CA MET A 127 11.40 13.91 -2.05
C MET A 127 10.13 13.27 -1.46
N GLN A 128 10.15 11.97 -1.18
CA GLN A 128 9.05 11.30 -0.47
C GLN A 128 8.88 11.85 0.96
N GLY A 129 9.97 12.04 1.69
CA GLY A 129 9.97 12.66 3.02
C GLY A 129 9.36 14.06 3.00
N ALA A 130 9.73 14.89 2.03
CA ALA A 130 9.16 16.23 1.84
C ALA A 130 7.64 16.18 1.55
N ALA A 131 7.18 15.21 0.75
CA ALA A 131 5.75 14.99 0.50
C ALA A 131 4.99 14.59 1.80
N VAL A 132 5.59 13.75 2.65
CA VAL A 132 5.02 13.38 3.96
C VAL A 132 4.94 14.60 4.88
N VAL A 133 5.98 15.43 4.93
CA VAL A 133 5.98 16.70 5.70
C VAL A 133 4.89 17.64 5.19
N LEU A 134 4.75 17.81 3.87
CA LEU A 134 3.67 18.62 3.28
C LEU A 134 2.29 18.11 3.70
N SER A 135 2.08 16.78 3.71
CA SER A 135 0.83 16.17 4.16
C SER A 135 0.58 16.37 5.66
N ALA A 136 1.63 16.31 6.49
CA ALA A 136 1.55 16.62 7.91
C ALA A 136 1.18 18.09 8.18
N LEU A 137 1.75 19.03 7.43
CA LEU A 137 1.37 20.45 7.50
C LEU A 137 -0.09 20.65 7.09
N ALA A 138 -0.53 20.00 6.01
CA ALA A 138 -1.94 20.04 5.60
C ALA A 138 -2.87 19.43 6.66
N TRP A 139 -2.44 18.39 7.37
CA TRP A 139 -3.17 17.84 8.51
C TRP A 139 -3.24 18.80 9.70
N VAL A 140 -2.18 19.55 10.01
CA VAL A 140 -2.22 20.62 11.01
C VAL A 140 -3.27 21.66 10.65
N LEU A 141 -3.38 22.06 9.37
CA LEU A 141 -4.45 22.96 8.91
C LEU A 141 -5.85 22.36 9.13
N VAL A 142 -6.01 21.05 8.98
CA VAL A 142 -7.26 20.34 9.29
C VAL A 142 -7.57 20.40 10.79
N MET A 143 -6.57 20.16 11.66
CA MET A 143 -6.73 20.27 13.12
C MET A 143 -7.15 21.68 13.55
N LEU A 144 -6.53 22.69 12.94
CA LEU A 144 -6.82 24.11 13.17
C LEU A 144 -8.13 24.58 12.51
N ARG A 145 -8.84 23.68 11.82
CA ARG A 145 -10.12 23.94 11.14
C ARG A 145 -10.05 25.08 10.12
N VAL A 146 -8.90 25.24 9.46
CA VAL A 146 -8.73 26.23 8.39
C VAL A 146 -9.65 25.87 7.21
N GLY A 147 -10.23 26.89 6.57
CA GLY A 147 -11.09 26.71 5.40
C GLY A 147 -10.35 25.95 4.29
N ARG A 148 -11.04 25.01 3.62
CA ARG A 148 -10.49 24.15 2.54
C ARG A 148 -9.31 23.25 2.96
N SER A 149 -8.96 23.15 4.25
CA SER A 149 -7.88 22.29 4.75
C SER A 149 -7.97 20.83 4.27
N TRP A 150 -9.16 20.24 4.23
CA TRP A 150 -9.36 18.89 3.69
C TRP A 150 -9.06 18.75 2.19
N LEU A 151 -9.22 19.82 1.40
CA LEU A 151 -8.79 19.82 -0.01
C LEU A 151 -7.27 19.84 -0.11
N LEU A 152 -6.61 20.67 0.71
CA LEU A 152 -5.15 20.73 0.79
C LEU A 152 -4.56 19.39 1.25
N PHE A 153 -5.17 18.75 2.24
CA PHE A 153 -4.77 17.43 2.72
C PHE A 153 -4.93 16.34 1.64
N GLY A 154 -6.04 16.36 0.90
CA GLY A 154 -6.24 15.49 -0.24
C GLY A 154 -5.19 15.72 -1.34
N ALA A 155 -4.89 16.98 -1.67
CA ALA A 155 -3.85 17.32 -2.65
C ALA A 155 -2.46 16.85 -2.19
N ALA A 156 -2.10 17.08 -0.93
CA ALA A 156 -0.83 16.60 -0.37
C ALA A 156 -0.74 15.06 -0.35
N THR A 157 -1.87 14.37 -0.11
CA THR A 157 -1.96 12.90 -0.24
C THR A 157 -1.66 12.44 -1.66
N LEU A 158 -2.14 13.15 -2.69
CA LEU A 158 -1.81 12.84 -4.09
C LEU A 158 -0.32 13.06 -4.39
N VAL A 159 0.31 14.08 -3.79
CA VAL A 159 1.76 14.31 -3.91
C VAL A 159 2.53 13.13 -3.29
N VAL A 160 2.15 12.66 -2.09
CA VAL A 160 2.73 11.46 -1.47
C VAL A 160 2.66 10.27 -2.42
N VAL A 161 1.47 9.97 -2.96
CA VAL A 161 1.29 8.85 -3.90
C VAL A 161 2.13 9.04 -5.17
N GLY A 162 2.18 10.25 -5.72
CA GLY A 162 2.96 10.60 -6.91
C GLY A 162 4.47 10.42 -6.75
N THR A 163 5.00 10.55 -5.53
CA THR A 163 6.44 10.34 -5.24
C THR A 163 6.82 8.87 -5.06
N THR A 164 5.86 7.95 -4.91
CA THR A 164 6.16 6.53 -4.64
C THR A 164 6.97 5.81 -5.73
N PRO A 165 6.80 6.09 -7.04
CA PRO A 165 7.56 5.37 -8.06
C PRO A 165 9.04 5.72 -8.10
N LEU A 166 9.43 6.86 -7.51
CA LEU A 166 10.79 7.40 -7.61
C LEU A 166 11.84 6.43 -7.03
N THR A 167 11.48 5.65 -6.01
CA THR A 167 12.38 4.69 -5.34
C THR A 167 12.10 3.24 -5.73
N GLY A 168 11.38 2.98 -6.84
CA GLY A 168 10.99 1.62 -7.26
C GLY A 168 11.34 1.30 -8.71
N HIS A 169 10.92 0.11 -9.15
CA HIS A 169 11.18 -0.45 -10.49
C HIS A 169 10.81 0.46 -11.66
N ALA A 170 9.86 1.37 -11.47
CA ALA A 170 9.48 2.35 -12.49
C ALA A 170 10.67 3.21 -12.97
N MET A 171 11.64 3.49 -12.10
CA MET A 171 12.83 4.27 -12.46
C MET A 171 13.98 3.45 -13.05
N GLY A 172 13.89 2.12 -12.97
CA GLY A 172 14.86 1.18 -13.56
C GLY A 172 14.44 0.64 -14.92
N TYR A 173 13.17 0.83 -15.32
CA TYR A 173 12.63 0.27 -16.55
C TYR A 173 13.24 0.92 -17.81
N SER A 174 13.79 0.08 -18.70
CA SER A 174 14.52 0.50 -19.91
C SER A 174 13.62 1.08 -21.01
N GLY A 175 12.34 0.70 -21.06
CA GLY A 175 11.37 1.16 -22.06
C GLY A 175 10.75 2.55 -21.79
N GLY A 176 11.30 3.32 -20.84
CA GLY A 176 10.85 4.67 -20.49
C GLY A 176 10.03 4.74 -19.20
N VAL A 177 10.23 5.81 -18.43
CA VAL A 177 9.73 5.90 -17.04
C VAL A 177 8.25 6.23 -16.90
N LEU A 178 7.65 6.91 -17.88
CA LEU A 178 6.31 7.51 -17.74
C LEU A 178 5.22 6.45 -17.52
N LEU A 179 5.19 5.40 -18.35
CA LEU A 179 4.15 4.38 -18.28
C LEU A 179 4.19 3.60 -16.96
N PRO A 180 5.33 3.02 -16.52
CA PRO A 180 5.44 2.38 -15.21
C PRO A 180 5.05 3.30 -14.04
N MET A 181 5.45 4.58 -14.09
CA MET A 181 5.06 5.55 -13.06
C MET A 181 3.55 5.74 -12.99
N VAL A 182 2.89 5.97 -14.14
CA VAL A 182 1.43 6.16 -14.19
C VAL A 182 0.69 4.90 -13.71
N LEU A 183 1.16 3.72 -14.12
CA LEU A 183 0.58 2.44 -13.67
C LEU A 183 0.71 2.30 -12.16
N GLN A 184 1.88 2.57 -11.59
CA GLN A 184 2.12 2.42 -10.16
C GLN A 184 1.32 3.44 -9.33
N ILE A 185 1.27 4.70 -9.76
CA ILE A 185 0.45 5.75 -9.13
C ILE A 185 -1.03 5.38 -9.20
N GLY A 186 -1.53 5.01 -10.38
CA GLY A 186 -2.92 4.61 -10.59
C GLY A 186 -3.31 3.39 -9.76
N HIS A 187 -2.44 2.37 -9.71
CA HIS A 187 -2.65 1.16 -8.92
C HIS A 187 -2.73 1.48 -7.42
N LEU A 188 -1.80 2.27 -6.90
CA LEU A 188 -1.77 2.63 -5.47
C LEU A 188 -2.94 3.54 -5.08
N LEU A 189 -3.31 4.51 -5.92
CA LEU A 189 -4.50 5.34 -5.71
C LEU A 189 -5.76 4.47 -5.69
N ALA A 190 -5.91 3.54 -6.63
CA ALA A 190 -7.06 2.64 -6.67
C ALA A 190 -7.12 1.73 -5.44
N ALA A 191 -5.98 1.19 -4.97
CA ALA A 191 -5.90 0.44 -3.71
C ALA A 191 -6.37 1.30 -2.52
N GLY A 192 -5.88 2.53 -2.41
CA GLY A 192 -6.28 3.47 -1.35
C GLY A 192 -7.76 3.85 -1.39
N VAL A 193 -8.28 4.13 -2.59
CA VAL A 193 -9.67 4.53 -2.80
C VAL A 193 -10.62 3.38 -2.45
N TRP A 194 -10.32 2.15 -2.81
CA TRP A 194 -11.14 0.99 -2.43
C TRP A 194 -10.88 0.59 -0.98
N ILE A 195 -9.69 0.08 -0.67
CA ILE A 195 -9.42 -0.61 0.59
C ILE A 195 -9.24 0.38 1.73
N GLY A 196 -8.55 1.49 1.49
CA GLY A 196 -8.40 2.54 2.48
C GLY A 196 -9.74 3.13 2.90
N THR A 197 -10.60 3.46 1.93
CA THR A 197 -11.93 4.02 2.22
C THR A 197 -12.81 3.00 2.94
N LEU A 198 -12.76 1.72 2.55
CA LEU A 198 -13.44 0.63 3.25
C LEU A 198 -12.97 0.53 4.70
N PHE A 199 -11.67 0.58 4.94
CA PHE A 199 -11.10 0.57 6.29
C PHE A 199 -11.64 1.71 7.14
N VAL A 200 -11.64 2.94 6.63
CA VAL A 200 -12.19 4.10 7.35
C VAL A 200 -13.71 3.99 7.53
N LEU A 201 -14.44 3.46 6.54
CA LEU A 201 -15.88 3.21 6.65
C LEU A 201 -16.20 2.23 7.78
N LEU A 202 -15.50 1.10 7.86
CA LEU A 202 -15.75 0.08 8.88
C LEU A 202 -15.32 0.53 10.28
N SER A 203 -14.24 1.29 10.39
CA SER A 203 -13.65 1.68 11.68
C SER A 203 -14.21 2.99 12.24
N VAL A 204 -14.38 4.01 11.39
CA VAL A 204 -14.89 5.33 11.75
C VAL A 204 -16.36 5.45 11.41
N GLY A 205 -16.78 5.08 10.20
CA GLY A 205 -18.15 5.21 9.73
C GLY A 205 -19.15 4.45 10.61
N LEU A 206 -18.94 3.15 10.82
CA LEU A 206 -19.81 2.32 11.66
C LEU A 206 -19.91 2.84 13.10
N ARG A 207 -18.77 3.22 13.70
CA ARG A 207 -18.75 3.78 15.06
C ARG A 207 -19.48 5.11 15.15
N SER A 208 -19.38 5.94 14.10
CA SER A 208 -20.05 7.24 14.06
C SER A 208 -21.56 7.13 13.94
N MET A 209 -22.06 6.01 13.41
CA MET A 209 -23.48 5.77 13.21
C MET A 209 -24.11 4.92 14.32
N ALA A 210 -23.30 4.38 15.25
CA ALA A 210 -23.79 3.56 16.36
C ALA A 210 -24.77 4.32 17.28
N SER A 211 -24.63 5.64 17.39
CA SER A 211 -25.54 6.51 18.16
C SER A 211 -26.98 6.54 17.65
N TYR A 212 -27.24 6.09 16.41
CA TYR A 212 -28.59 6.03 15.83
C TYR A 212 -29.39 4.78 16.25
N GLY A 213 -28.80 3.92 17.10
CA GLY A 213 -29.48 2.73 17.64
C GLY A 213 -30.03 1.84 16.52
N PRO A 214 -31.27 1.32 16.63
CA PRO A 214 -31.87 0.44 15.63
C PRO A 214 -31.94 1.01 14.20
N LYS A 215 -31.82 2.33 14.03
CA LYS A 215 -31.89 3.01 12.71
C LYS A 215 -30.53 3.17 12.03
N HIS A 216 -29.43 2.73 12.63
CA HIS A 216 -28.08 2.92 12.06
C HIS A 216 -27.94 2.36 10.63
N GLY A 217 -28.64 1.27 10.30
CA GLY A 217 -28.60 0.65 8.97
C GLY A 217 -29.19 1.55 7.88
N LEU A 218 -30.23 2.33 8.22
CA LEU A 218 -30.87 3.27 7.31
C LEU A 218 -29.97 4.48 6.99
N VAL A 219 -29.09 4.86 7.92
CA VAL A 219 -28.11 5.94 7.73
C VAL A 219 -26.88 5.44 6.96
N LEU A 220 -26.50 4.18 7.18
CA LEU A 220 -25.34 3.56 6.56
C LEU A 220 -25.56 3.16 5.10
N ALA A 221 -26.76 2.70 4.75
CA ALA A 221 -27.06 2.22 3.40
C ALA A 221 -26.75 3.27 2.30
N PRO A 222 -27.18 4.55 2.40
CA PRO A 222 -26.85 5.56 1.40
C PRO A 222 -25.34 5.81 1.25
N LEU A 223 -24.57 5.69 2.35
CA LEU A 223 -23.12 5.85 2.30
C LEU A 223 -22.46 4.69 1.54
N VAL A 224 -22.89 3.45 1.80
CA VAL A 224 -22.39 2.26 1.09
C VAL A 224 -22.83 2.27 -0.37
N ASP A 225 -24.02 2.77 -0.67
CA ASP A 225 -24.53 2.96 -2.04
C ASP A 225 -23.65 3.90 -2.85
N ARG A 226 -23.19 5.00 -2.22
CA ARG A 226 -22.27 5.95 -2.83
C ARG A 226 -20.86 5.38 -3.00
N PHE A 227 -20.39 4.59 -2.04
CA PHE A 227 -19.06 4.00 -2.08
C PHE A 227 -18.95 2.87 -3.10
N SER A 228 -20.01 2.09 -3.29
CA SER A 228 -20.00 0.89 -4.15
C SER A 228 -19.50 1.12 -5.60
N PRO A 229 -20.01 2.10 -6.37
CA PRO A 229 -19.50 2.34 -7.73
C PRO A 229 -18.04 2.80 -7.71
N VAL A 230 -17.63 3.60 -6.73
CA VAL A 230 -16.23 4.05 -6.58
C VAL A 230 -15.31 2.85 -6.31
N ALA A 231 -15.72 1.95 -5.42
CA ALA A 231 -14.98 0.72 -5.11
C ALA A 231 -14.87 -0.21 -6.33
N LEU A 232 -15.95 -0.39 -7.09
CA LEU A 232 -15.95 -1.20 -8.31
C LEU A 232 -15.04 -0.62 -9.40
N THR A 233 -15.09 0.70 -9.63
CA THR A 233 -14.17 1.37 -10.56
C THR A 233 -12.72 1.20 -10.11
N ALA A 234 -12.43 1.40 -8.82
CA ALA A 234 -11.09 1.21 -8.28
C ALA A 234 -10.60 -0.24 -8.41
N ALA A 235 -11.44 -1.24 -8.15
CA ALA A 235 -11.11 -2.65 -8.36
C ALA A 235 -10.82 -2.95 -9.85
N GLY A 236 -11.59 -2.38 -10.78
CA GLY A 236 -11.32 -2.45 -12.22
C GLY A 236 -9.99 -1.80 -12.61
N THR A 237 -9.69 -0.61 -12.07
CA THR A 237 -8.40 0.06 -12.28
C THR A 237 -7.24 -0.76 -11.76
N LEU A 238 -7.37 -1.40 -10.59
CA LEU A 238 -6.34 -2.30 -10.04
C LEU A 238 -6.09 -3.50 -10.95
N ALA A 239 -7.15 -4.14 -11.43
CA ALA A 239 -7.04 -5.26 -12.35
C ALA A 239 -6.35 -4.84 -13.66
N GLY A 240 -6.79 -3.72 -14.26
CA GLY A 240 -6.22 -3.22 -15.51
C GLY A 240 -4.75 -2.79 -15.37
N THR A 241 -4.44 -1.96 -14.37
CA THR A 241 -3.06 -1.52 -14.11
C THR A 241 -2.14 -2.68 -13.72
N GLY A 242 -2.64 -3.63 -12.93
CA GLY A 242 -1.91 -4.84 -12.56
C GLY A 242 -1.63 -5.76 -13.74
N ALA A 243 -2.60 -5.94 -14.63
CA ALA A 243 -2.43 -6.73 -15.85
C ALA A 243 -1.39 -6.11 -16.80
N VAL A 244 -1.50 -4.80 -17.06
CA VAL A 244 -0.49 -4.10 -17.88
C VAL A 244 0.88 -4.17 -17.23
N THR A 245 0.98 -3.96 -15.92
CA THR A 245 2.26 -4.08 -15.19
C THR A 245 2.84 -5.49 -15.29
N ALA A 246 2.02 -6.54 -15.21
CA ALA A 246 2.48 -7.91 -15.38
C ALA A 246 3.02 -8.15 -16.81
N LEU A 247 2.36 -7.62 -17.84
CA LEU A 247 2.81 -7.72 -19.23
C LEU A 247 4.11 -6.95 -19.51
N LEU A 248 4.41 -5.91 -18.73
CA LEU A 248 5.69 -5.18 -18.84
C LEU A 248 6.86 -5.94 -18.21
N TYR A 249 6.59 -6.88 -17.31
CA TYR A 249 7.59 -7.49 -16.43
C TYR A 249 7.68 -9.02 -16.53
N ILE A 250 6.82 -9.66 -17.31
CA ILE A 250 6.84 -11.10 -17.60
C ILE A 250 6.87 -11.26 -19.11
N ASP A 251 7.96 -11.81 -19.64
CA ASP A 251 8.14 -12.04 -21.07
C ASP A 251 7.48 -13.35 -21.51
N GLU A 252 7.61 -14.38 -20.68
CA GLU A 252 7.13 -15.73 -20.97
C GLU A 252 6.15 -16.21 -19.90
N VAL A 253 5.03 -16.79 -20.32
CA VAL A 253 3.98 -17.29 -19.42
C VAL A 253 4.54 -18.34 -18.45
N GLN A 254 5.54 -19.12 -18.89
CA GLN A 254 6.24 -20.13 -18.09
C GLN A 254 6.93 -19.53 -16.85
N GLN A 255 7.39 -18.28 -16.93
CA GLN A 255 8.04 -17.59 -15.81
C GLN A 255 7.10 -17.46 -14.60
N LEU A 256 5.77 -17.51 -14.79
CA LEU A 256 4.78 -17.44 -13.72
C LEU A 256 4.90 -18.59 -12.72
N TRP A 257 5.27 -19.80 -13.15
CA TRP A 257 5.42 -20.95 -12.24
C TRP A 257 6.88 -21.39 -12.06
N GLN A 258 7.78 -21.02 -12.97
CA GLN A 258 9.19 -21.41 -12.89
C GLN A 258 10.02 -20.49 -11.99
N THR A 259 9.62 -19.22 -11.81
CA THR A 259 10.40 -18.24 -11.04
C THR A 259 9.82 -18.00 -9.64
N VAL A 260 10.63 -17.50 -8.72
CA VAL A 260 10.15 -17.05 -7.40
C VAL A 260 9.23 -15.83 -7.56
N TYR A 261 9.62 -14.88 -8.43
CA TYR A 261 8.84 -13.70 -8.77
C TYR A 261 7.45 -14.06 -9.32
N GLY A 262 7.40 -14.95 -10.30
CA GLY A 262 6.16 -15.42 -10.92
C GLY A 262 5.22 -16.09 -9.92
N ARG A 263 5.73 -16.95 -9.04
CA ARG A 263 4.92 -17.61 -8.00
C ARG A 263 4.38 -16.61 -6.98
N ALA A 264 5.18 -15.61 -6.60
CA ALA A 264 4.71 -14.51 -5.74
C ALA A 264 3.63 -13.67 -6.44
N LEU A 265 3.78 -13.42 -7.75
CA LEU A 265 2.79 -12.73 -8.56
C LEU A 265 1.47 -13.52 -8.66
N LEU A 266 1.54 -14.83 -8.87
CA LEU A 266 0.36 -15.71 -8.84
C LEU A 266 -0.34 -15.65 -7.48
N ALA A 267 0.40 -15.73 -6.37
CA ALA A 267 -0.17 -15.58 -5.03
C ALA A 267 -0.88 -14.22 -4.86
N LYS A 268 -0.27 -13.14 -5.33
CA LYS A 268 -0.88 -11.79 -5.33
C LYS A 268 -2.17 -11.75 -6.16
N ILE A 269 -2.18 -12.35 -7.36
CA ILE A 269 -3.36 -12.42 -8.23
C ILE A 269 -4.47 -13.25 -7.58
N THR A 270 -4.15 -14.38 -6.97
CA THR A 270 -5.12 -15.21 -6.24
C THR A 270 -5.74 -14.45 -5.07
N LEU A 271 -4.92 -13.80 -4.24
CA LEU A 271 -5.40 -12.98 -3.12
C LEU A 271 -6.26 -11.81 -3.61
N PHE A 272 -5.89 -11.17 -4.73
CA PHE A 272 -6.71 -10.14 -5.36
C PHE A 272 -8.06 -10.71 -5.81
N GLY A 273 -8.08 -11.88 -6.45
CA GLY A 273 -9.31 -12.56 -6.86
C GLY A 273 -10.23 -12.87 -5.67
N VAL A 274 -9.67 -13.30 -4.54
CA VAL A 274 -10.43 -13.51 -3.29
C VAL A 274 -11.00 -12.19 -2.76
N ALA A 275 -10.17 -11.14 -2.67
CA ALA A 275 -10.61 -9.82 -2.21
C ALA A 275 -11.71 -9.23 -3.12
N ALA A 276 -11.53 -9.32 -4.45
CA ALA A 276 -12.51 -8.87 -5.43
C ALA A 276 -13.82 -9.67 -5.36
N SER A 277 -13.75 -10.98 -5.08
CA SER A 277 -14.93 -11.82 -4.87
C SER A 277 -15.69 -11.43 -3.62
N LEU A 278 -14.99 -11.13 -2.52
CA LEU A 278 -15.59 -10.59 -1.29
C LEU A 278 -16.23 -9.22 -1.55
N GLY A 279 -15.56 -8.32 -2.28
CA GLY A 279 -16.10 -7.04 -2.69
C GLY A 279 -17.37 -7.18 -3.56
N ALA A 280 -17.37 -8.12 -4.51
CA ALA A 280 -18.53 -8.43 -5.34
C ALA A 280 -19.69 -9.03 -4.52
N TYR A 281 -19.40 -9.89 -3.54
CA TYR A 281 -20.37 -10.39 -2.58
C TYR A 281 -20.94 -9.26 -1.72
N ASN A 282 -20.09 -8.35 -1.24
CA ASN A 282 -20.49 -7.18 -0.48
C ASN A 282 -21.45 -6.29 -1.28
N TRP A 283 -21.13 -6.03 -2.55
CA TRP A 283 -21.96 -5.24 -3.44
C TRP A 283 -23.30 -5.91 -3.77
N LYS A 284 -23.31 -7.20 -4.13
CA LYS A 284 -24.52 -7.90 -4.61
C LYS A 284 -25.42 -8.42 -3.49
N ARG A 285 -24.86 -8.85 -2.35
CA ARG A 285 -25.59 -9.57 -1.29
C ARG A 285 -25.65 -8.82 0.03
N VAL A 286 -24.55 -8.21 0.47
CA VAL A 286 -24.51 -7.55 1.78
C VAL A 286 -25.16 -6.18 1.74
N ARG A 287 -24.79 -5.35 0.75
CA ARG A 287 -25.29 -3.98 0.56
C ARG A 287 -26.84 -3.90 0.55
N PRO A 288 -27.59 -4.68 -0.24
CA PRO A 288 -29.06 -4.59 -0.27
C PRO A 288 -29.72 -4.89 1.08
N GLY A 289 -29.07 -5.71 1.92
CA GLY A 289 -29.59 -6.11 3.23
C GLY A 289 -29.14 -5.21 4.39
N ILE A 290 -28.39 -4.13 4.15
CA ILE A 290 -27.92 -3.21 5.21
C ILE A 290 -29.09 -2.60 6.03
N PRO A 291 -30.23 -2.20 5.43
CA PRO A 291 -31.37 -1.66 6.18
C PRO A 291 -32.06 -2.68 7.10
N SER A 292 -31.90 -3.98 6.83
CA SER A 292 -32.56 -5.05 7.58
C SER A 292 -31.82 -5.38 8.89
N PRO A 293 -32.48 -6.00 9.89
CA PRO A 293 -31.83 -6.48 11.10
C PRO A 293 -30.58 -7.33 10.80
N GLY A 294 -29.48 -7.05 11.50
CA GLY A 294 -28.18 -7.72 11.32
C GLY A 294 -27.41 -7.31 10.05
N GLY A 295 -27.94 -6.43 9.19
CA GLY A 295 -27.29 -5.99 7.95
C GLY A 295 -25.92 -5.34 8.16
N THR A 296 -25.82 -4.46 9.15
CA THR A 296 -24.55 -3.80 9.51
C THR A 296 -23.51 -4.78 10.05
N GLU A 297 -23.91 -5.81 10.80
CA GLU A 297 -22.97 -6.83 11.29
C GLU A 297 -22.46 -7.72 10.15
N ARG A 298 -23.32 -8.07 9.17
CA ARG A 298 -22.87 -8.75 7.95
C ARG A 298 -21.86 -7.91 7.16
N LEU A 299 -22.09 -6.60 7.04
CA LEU A 299 -21.12 -5.68 6.43
C LEU A 299 -19.81 -5.64 7.21
N ARG A 300 -19.87 -5.54 8.54
CA ARG A 300 -18.68 -5.51 9.38
C ARG A 300 -17.86 -6.80 9.23
N ARG A 301 -18.50 -7.96 9.30
CA ARG A 301 -17.81 -9.27 9.17
C ARG A 301 -17.18 -9.46 7.80
N SER A 302 -17.97 -9.30 6.74
CA SER A 302 -17.51 -9.52 5.38
C SER A 302 -16.47 -8.48 4.95
N GLY A 303 -16.68 -7.20 5.29
CA GLY A 303 -15.71 -6.15 5.04
C GLY A 303 -14.41 -6.33 5.85
N THR A 304 -14.48 -6.87 7.08
CA THR A 304 -13.28 -7.21 7.86
C THR A 304 -12.51 -8.36 7.22
N ALA A 305 -13.21 -9.40 6.73
CA ALA A 305 -12.57 -10.48 5.98
C ALA A 305 -11.85 -9.96 4.72
N GLU A 306 -12.50 -9.05 3.98
CA GLU A 306 -11.92 -8.38 2.82
C GLU A 306 -10.63 -7.62 3.18
N LEU A 307 -10.66 -6.83 4.27
CA LEU A 307 -9.47 -6.11 4.75
C LEU A 307 -8.34 -7.05 5.19
N LEU A 308 -8.64 -8.16 5.87
CA LEU A 308 -7.64 -9.13 6.29
C LEU A 308 -6.94 -9.78 5.09
N VAL A 309 -7.69 -10.17 4.06
CA VAL A 309 -7.13 -10.68 2.81
C VAL A 309 -6.21 -9.63 2.17
N VAL A 310 -6.62 -8.36 2.16
CA VAL A 310 -5.79 -7.30 1.57
C VAL A 310 -4.54 -7.00 2.39
N VAL A 311 -4.59 -7.07 3.72
CA VAL A 311 -3.39 -6.90 4.56
C VAL A 311 -2.32 -7.95 4.18
N VAL A 312 -2.73 -9.19 3.94
CA VAL A 312 -1.86 -10.26 3.44
C VAL A 312 -1.40 -9.98 2.00
N LEU A 313 -2.31 -9.55 1.12
CA LEU A 313 -1.99 -9.16 -0.26
C LEU A 313 -0.92 -8.06 -0.31
N LEU A 314 -1.01 -7.05 0.55
CA LEU A 314 -0.02 -5.98 0.66
C LEU A 314 1.32 -6.52 1.17
N ALA A 315 1.34 -7.48 2.10
CA ALA A 315 2.58 -8.11 2.56
C ALA A 315 3.26 -8.90 1.43
N VAL A 316 2.49 -9.70 0.68
CA VAL A 316 2.98 -10.41 -0.52
C VAL A 316 3.48 -9.41 -1.57
N THR A 317 2.78 -8.29 -1.75
CA THR A 317 3.21 -7.23 -2.69
C THR A 317 4.51 -6.58 -2.23
N ALA A 318 4.65 -6.31 -0.94
CA ALA A 318 5.84 -5.71 -0.36
C ALA A 318 7.07 -6.62 -0.49
N TRP A 319 6.88 -7.93 -0.36
CA TRP A 319 7.91 -8.92 -0.65
C TRP A 319 8.25 -8.98 -2.16
N LEU A 320 7.23 -9.09 -3.00
CA LEU A 320 7.36 -9.26 -4.45
C LEU A 320 8.23 -8.17 -5.09
N VAL A 321 8.09 -6.91 -4.66
CA VAL A 321 8.85 -5.79 -5.26
C VAL A 321 10.35 -5.82 -4.97
N HIS A 322 10.80 -6.65 -4.02
CA HIS A 322 12.22 -6.82 -3.72
C HIS A 322 12.81 -8.09 -4.33
N LEU A 323 11.99 -8.89 -5.02
CA LEU A 323 12.48 -10.06 -5.77
C LEU A 323 13.11 -9.61 -7.10
N PRO A 324 14.16 -10.33 -7.58
CA PRO A 324 14.70 -10.13 -8.91
C PRO A 324 13.60 -10.32 -9.95
N MET A 325 13.55 -9.41 -10.92
CA MET A 325 12.57 -9.50 -11.98
C MET A 325 13.04 -10.49 -13.06
N PRO A 326 12.14 -11.25 -13.73
CA PRO A 326 12.57 -12.29 -14.67
C PRO A 326 13.30 -11.81 -15.93
N HIS A 327 13.24 -10.52 -16.23
CA HIS A 327 13.85 -9.85 -17.38
C HIS A 327 15.21 -9.20 -17.06
N GLU A 328 15.64 -9.22 -15.80
CA GLU A 328 16.99 -8.81 -15.35
C GLU A 328 17.91 -10.01 -15.21
#